data_AF-A0A0M1I3J2-F1
#
_entry.id   AF-A0A0M1I3J2-F1
#
_cell.length_a   1.000
_cell.length_b   1.000
_cell.length_c   1.000
_cell.angle_alpha   90.00
_cell.angle_beta   90.00
_cell.angle_gamma   90.00
#
_symmetry.space_group_name_H-M   'P 1'
#
loop_
_entity.id
_entity.type
_entity.pdbx_description
1 polymer ?
#
loop_
_entity_poly.entity_id
_entity_poly.type
_entity_poly.pdbx_seq_one_letter_code
_entity_poly.pdbx_strand_id
1 'polypeptide(L)' 'MGEFNAYGVYFPSFLIQAICAFIAFKIVTRGTDRLIAAGWIGFPGVFNLCLYIILLMGMHWIFLWQFGR' A
#
# COMPACT_ATOMS: atom_id res chain seq x y z
N MET A 1 -4.87 -18.18 -1.29
CA MET A 1 -5.98 -18.22 -0.32
C MET A 1 -5.35 -18.54 1.02
N GLY A 2 -4.91 -17.49 1.72
CA GLY A 2 -4.07 -17.64 2.89
C GLY A 2 -4.78 -17.21 4.14
N GLU A 3 -5.37 -18.19 4.80
CA GLU A 3 -6.05 -18.00 6.06
C GLU A 3 -4.96 -17.84 7.13
N PHE A 4 -4.70 -16.60 7.56
CA PHE A 4 -3.74 -16.35 8.62
C PHE A 4 -4.44 -16.64 9.95
N ASN A 5 -4.24 -17.85 10.47
CA ASN A 5 -4.81 -18.30 11.73
C ASN A 5 -3.88 -17.85 12.87
N ALA A 6 -4.21 -16.71 13.48
CA ALA A 6 -3.57 -16.29 14.73
C ALA A 6 -4.43 -16.79 15.88
N TYR A 7 -3.99 -17.85 16.57
CA TYR A 7 -4.64 -18.38 17.78
C TYR A 7 -6.15 -18.66 17.62
N GLY A 8 -6.57 -19.22 16.48
CA GLY A 8 -7.98 -19.55 16.21
C GLY A 8 -8.81 -18.42 15.58
N VAL A 9 -8.24 -17.23 15.41
CA VAL A 9 -8.89 -16.10 14.71
C VAL A 9 -8.35 -16.01 13.29
N TYR A 10 -9.25 -16.19 12.32
CA TYR A 10 -8.95 -16.05 10.90
C TYR A 10 -8.90 -14.58 10.51
N PHE A 11 -7.70 -14.07 10.28
CA PHE A 11 -7.55 -12.74 9.70
C PHE A 11 -7.51 -12.84 8.17
N PRO A 12 -8.33 -12.04 7.46
CA PRO A 12 -8.22 -11.94 6.02
C PRO A 12 -6.85 -11.34 5.72
N SER A 13 -6.03 -12.07 4.99
CA SER A 13 -4.72 -11.59 4.59
C SER A 13 -4.79 -10.29 3.77
N PHE A 14 -5.88 -10.11 3.02
CA PHE A 14 -6.23 -8.86 2.35
C PHE A 14 -6.34 -7.67 3.30
N LEU A 15 -6.84 -7.87 4.53
CA LEU A 15 -7.00 -6.80 5.52
C LEU A 15 -5.62 -6.33 6.01
N ILE A 16 -4.71 -7.26 6.29
CA ILE A 16 -3.33 -6.95 6.69
C ILE A 16 -2.61 -6.23 5.55
N GLN A 17 -2.76 -6.72 4.32
CA GLN A 17 -2.17 -6.10 3.14
C GLN A 17 -2.70 -4.67 2.91
N ALA A 18 -4.01 -4.45 3.09
CA ALA A 18 -4.63 -3.14 2.97
C ALA A 18 -4.15 -2.16 4.06
N ILE A 19 -4.02 -2.62 5.30
CA ILE A 19 -3.51 -1.79 6.41
C ILE A 19 -2.06 -1.38 6.15
N CYS A 20 -1.19 -2.32 5.77
CA CYS A 20 0.19 -2.01 5.46
C CYS A 20 0.33 -1.09 4.23
N ALA A 21 -0.44 -1.33 3.17
CA ALA A 21 -0.48 -0.45 2.00
C ALA A 21 -0.94 0.96 2.35
N PHE A 22 -1.91 1.10 3.25
CA PHE A 22 -2.40 2.40 3.71
C PHE A 22 -1.37 3.16 4.55
N ILE A 23 -0.65 2.48 5.44
CA ILE A 23 0.44 3.09 6.23
C ILE A 23 1.55 3.57 5.31
N ALA A 24 1.99 2.72 4.38
CA ALA A 24 3.01 3.07 3.39
C ALA A 24 2.53 4.25 2.52
N PHE A 25 1.25 4.24 2.11
CA PHE A 25 0.68 5.33 1.34
C PHE A 25 0.72 6.65 2.09
N LYS A 26 0.38 6.67 3.39
CA LYS A 26 0.46 7.88 4.23
C LYS A 26 1.88 8.42 4.37
N ILE A 27 2.89 7.55 4.44
CA ILE A 27 4.30 7.98 4.52
C ILE A 27 4.71 8.61 3.19
N VAL A 28 4.39 7.94 2.08
CA VAL A 28 4.73 8.41 0.73
C VAL A 28 4.00 9.72 0.41
N THR A 29 2.69 9.81 0.68
CA THR A 29 1.94 11.07 0.48
C THR A 29 2.51 12.22 1.29
N ARG A 30 2.99 11.99 2.51
CA ARG A 30 3.61 13.06 3.31
C ARG A 30 4.94 13.56 2.74
N GLY A 31 5.71 12.70 2.06
CA GLY A 31 6.91 13.09 1.32
C GLY A 31 6.58 13.78 -0.01
N THR A 32 5.59 13.23 -0.73
CA THR A 32 5.11 13.73 -2.01
C THR A 32 4.39 15.07 -1.89
N ASP A 33 3.68 15.35 -0.79
CA ASP A 33 3.01 16.62 -0.53
C ASP A 33 4.01 17.80 -0.55
N ARG A 34 5.23 17.60 -0.03
CA ARG A 34 6.31 18.60 -0.11
C ARG A 34 6.82 18.82 -1.55
N LEU A 35 6.82 17.78 -2.37
CA LEU A 35 7.22 17.84 -3.78
C LEU A 35 6.12 18.46 -4.67
N ILE A 36 4.86 18.21 -4.34
CA ILE A 36 3.69 18.86 -4.94
C ILE A 36 3.69 20.34 -4.59
N ALA A 37 3.92 20.69 -3.33
CA ALA A 37 4.00 22.07 -2.86
C ALA A 37 5.17 22.85 -3.49
N ALA A 38 6.23 22.16 -3.90
CA ALA A 38 7.33 22.74 -4.68
C ALA A 38 6.94 23.05 -6.15
N GLY A 39 5.69 22.82 -6.56
CA GLY A 39 5.17 23.18 -7.88
C GLY A 39 5.54 22.20 -9.01
N TRP A 40 6.14 21.06 -8.67
CA TRP A 40 6.67 20.11 -9.66
C TRP A 40 5.58 19.23 -10.31
N ILE A 41 4.40 19.15 -9.71
CA ILE A 41 3.32 18.22 -10.11
C ILE A 41 2.06 19.02 -10.41
N GLY A 42 1.71 19.14 -11.70
CA GLY A 42 0.54 19.88 -12.17
C GLY A 42 -0.81 19.24 -11.80
N PHE A 43 -0.85 17.94 -11.54
CA PHE A 43 -2.06 17.21 -11.11
C PHE A 43 -1.79 16.32 -9.88
N PRO A 44 -1.91 16.87 -8.66
CA PRO A 44 -1.59 16.14 -7.43
C PRO A 44 -2.51 14.95 -7.16
N GLY A 45 -3.77 15.01 -7.60
CA GLY A 45 -4.73 13.92 -7.44
C GLY A 45 -4.33 12.66 -8.22
N VAL A 46 -3.95 12.81 -9.49
CA VAL A 46 -3.55 11.67 -10.36
C VAL A 46 -2.23 11.08 -9.90
N PHE A 47 -1.28 11.91 -9.46
CA PHE A 47 0.01 11.44 -8.96
C PHE A 47 -0.12 10.60 -7.70
N ASN A 48 -0.94 11.04 -6.73
CA ASN A 48 -1.24 10.27 -5.53
C ASN A 48 -1.94 8.94 -5.87
N LEU A 49 -2.85 8.94 -6.85
CA LEU A 49 -3.56 7.74 -7.27
C LEU A 49 -2.61 6.73 -7.93
N CYS A 50 -1.70 7.18 -8.80
CA CYS A 50 -0.65 6.34 -9.37
C CYS A 50 0.29 5.77 -8.31
N LEU A 51 0.74 6.59 -7.34
CA LEU A 51 1.56 6.12 -6.23
C LEU A 51 0.84 5.07 -5.38
N TYR A 52 -0.45 5.27 -5.12
CA TYR A 52 -1.26 4.29 -4.40
C TYR A 52 -1.32 2.96 -5.15
N ILE A 53 -1.56 2.97 -6.47
CA ILE A 53 -1.60 1.75 -7.29
C ILE A 53 -0.25 1.03 -7.27
N ILE A 54 0.88 1.74 -7.40
CA ILE A 54 2.22 1.14 -7.36
C ILE A 54 2.49 0.50 -5.99
N LEU A 55 2.14 1.19 -4.90
CA LEU A 55 2.26 0.65 -3.55
C LEU A 55 1.41 -0.60 -3.36
N LEU A 56 0.17 -0.57 -3.84
CA LEU A 56 -0.77 -1.67 -3.71
C LEU A 56 -0.28 -2.90 -4.51
N MET A 57 0.26 -2.68 -5.71
CA MET A 57 0.92 -3.69 -6.54
C MET A 57 2.15 -4.29 -5.83
N GLY A 58 3.01 -3.46 -5.24
CA GLY A 58 4.19 -3.91 -4.50
C GLY A 58 3.82 -4.72 -3.26
N MET A 59 2.83 -4.26 -2.49
CA MET A 59 2.30 -5.00 -1.33
C MET A 59 1.67 -6.32 -1.73
N HIS A 60 1.01 -6.38 -2.90
CA HIS A 60 0.49 -7.64 -3.45
C HIS A 60 1.61 -8.60 -3.83
N TRP A 61 2.70 -8.10 -4.42
CA TRP A 61 3.87 -8.91 -4.73
C TRP A 61 4.55 -9.48 -3.49
N ILE A 62 4.71 -8.67 -2.43
CA ILE A 62 5.23 -9.12 -1.14
C ILE A 62 4.34 -10.22 -0.57
N PHE A 63 3.02 -10.03 -0.64
CA PHE A 63 2.06 -11.03 -0.18
C PHE A 63 2.15 -12.34 -0.98
N LEU A 64 2.25 -12.26 -2.31
CA LEU A 64 2.46 -13.41 -3.19
C LEU A 64 3.80 -14.11 -2.90
N TRP A 65 4.85 -13.36 -2.60
CA TRP A 65 6.17 -13.94 -2.29
C TRP A 65 6.18 -14.62 -0.91
N GLN A 66 5.48 -14.05 0.06
CA GLN A 66 5.42 -14.55 1.43
C GLN A 66 4.43 -15.72 1.59
N PHE A 67 3.40 -15.80 0.74
CA PHE A 67 2.37 -16.84 0.78
C PHE A 67 2.46 -17.86 -0.37
N GLY A 68 3.23 -17.57 -1.42
CA GLY A 68 3.45 -18.46 -2.58
C GLY A 68 4.67 -19.36 -2.47
N ARG A 69 5.28 -19.47 -1.29
CA ARG A 69 6.29 -20.49 -0.95
C ARG A 69 5.70 -21.56 -0.06
#